data_AF-A0A7V2QW11-F1
#
_entry.id   AF-A0A7V2QW11-F1
#
_cell.length_a   1.000
_cell.length_b   1.000
_cell.length_c   1.000
_cell.angle_alpha   90.00
_cell.angle_beta   90.00
_cell.angle_gamma   90.00
#
_symmetry.space_group_name_H-M   'P 1'
#
loop_
_entity.id
_entity.type
_entity.pdbx_description
1 polymer ?
#
loop_
_entity_poly.entity_id
_entity_poly.type
_entity_poly.pdbx_seq_one_letter_code
_entity_poly.pdbx_strand_id
1 'polypeptide(L)' 'MAWKRKYEGKMEQLYAFAGMQGGGGIADVDPIEELDTMIAELPMSPFTEIEIYPLTDVEVAWQRTKRIAEAMAKGSKG' A
#
# COMPACT_ATOMS: atom_id res chain seq x y z
N MET A 1 -15.15 10.52 12.88
CA MET A 1 -15.26 9.55 11.76
C MET A 1 -15.27 8.13 12.33
N ALA A 2 -16.37 7.39 12.19
CA ALA A 2 -16.52 6.05 12.79
C ALA A 2 -15.53 5.03 12.18
N TRP A 3 -15.34 5.05 10.86
CA TRP A 3 -14.37 4.22 10.15
C TRP A 3 -12.93 4.45 10.64
N LYS A 4 -12.46 5.71 10.68
CA LYS A 4 -11.11 6.04 11.19
C LYS A 4 -10.89 5.50 12.61
N ARG A 5 -11.89 5.64 13.49
CA ARG A 5 -11.78 5.16 14.88
C ARG A 5 -11.73 3.64 14.96
N LYS A 6 -12.49 2.93 14.10
CA LYS A 6 -12.50 1.46 14.05
C LYS A 6 -11.13 0.89 13.64
N TYR A 7 -10.45 1.55 12.70
CA TYR A 7 -9.19 1.06 12.13
C TYR A 7 -7.96 1.87 12.57
N GLU A 8 -8.05 2.68 13.62
CA GLU A 8 -6.95 3.55 14.05
C GLU A 8 -5.68 2.78 14.42
N GLY A 9 -5.81 1.58 14.98
CA GLY A 9 -4.67 0.71 15.28
C GLY A 9 -4.04 -0.01 14.09
N LYS A 10 -4.64 0.12 12.90
CA LYS A 10 -4.18 -0.48 11.64
C LYS A 10 -3.62 0.56 10.68
N MET A 11 -3.91 1.84 10.91
CA MET A 11 -3.42 2.94 10.08
C MET A 11 -2.12 3.49 10.66
N GLU A 12 -0.99 3.20 10.03
CA GLU A 12 0.28 3.83 10.40
C GLU A 12 0.28 5.32 10.06
N GLN A 13 -0.31 5.66 8.90
CA GLN A 13 -0.41 7.03 8.42
C GLN A 13 -1.71 7.22 7.62
N LEU A 14 -2.29 8.42 7.71
CA LEU A 14 -3.47 8.80 6.93
C LEU A 14 -3.43 10.30 6.63
N TYR A 15 -3.58 10.65 5.35
CA TYR A 15 -3.48 12.01 4.84
C TYR A 15 -4.65 12.34 3.93
N ALA A 16 -5.04 13.62 3.94
CA ALA A 16 -5.88 14.20 2.90
C ALA A 16 -5.01 14.99 1.92
N PHE A 17 -5.37 14.99 0.64
CA PHE A 17 -4.69 15.83 -0.34
C PHE A 17 -5.04 17.31 -0.12
N ALA A 18 -4.03 18.18 -0.09
CA ALA A 18 -4.24 19.60 0.12
C ALA A 18 -4.99 20.22 -1.07
N GLY A 19 -6.16 20.82 -0.82
CA GLY A 19 -6.96 21.51 -1.84
C GLY A 19 -7.67 20.60 -2.85
N MET A 20 -7.66 19.28 -2.64
CA MET A 20 -8.30 18.30 -3.53
C MET A 20 -9.14 17.31 -2.72
N GLN A 21 -10.11 16.67 -3.38
CA GLN A 21 -10.79 15.53 -2.78
C GLN A 21 -9.90 14.29 -2.88
N GLY A 22 -9.91 13.48 -1.82
CA GLY A 22 -9.12 12.27 -1.73
C GLY A 22 -8.00 12.36 -0.71
N GLY A 23 -7.19 11.31 -0.70
CA GLY A 23 -6.14 11.12 0.27
C GLY A 23 -5.49 9.76 0.10
N GLY A 24 -4.65 9.41 1.05
CA GLY A 24 -3.95 8.13 1.06
C GLY A 24 -3.43 7.82 2.45
N GLY A 25 -3.04 6.58 2.65
CA GLY A 25 -2.51 6.14 3.92
C GLY A 25 -1.65 4.90 3.77
N ILE A 26 -0.98 4.57 4.85
CA ILE A 26 -0.26 3.31 5.02
C ILE A 26 -1.03 2.53 6.07
N ALA A 27 -1.43 1.31 5.72
CA ALA A 27 -2.13 0.41 6.61
C ALA A 27 -1.27 -0.83 6.84
N ASP A 28 -1.14 -1.23 8.10
CA ASP A 28 -0.57 -2.50 8.51
C ASP A 28 -1.71 -3.48 8.77
N VAL A 29 -1.81 -4.48 7.90
CA VAL A 29 -2.88 -5.49 7.89
C VAL A 29 -2.28 -6.88 7.84
N ASP A 30 -2.85 -7.76 8.66
CA ASP A 30 -2.55 -9.19 8.63
C ASP A 30 -3.78 -9.92 9.18
N PRO A 31 -4.56 -10.63 8.34
CA PRO A 31 -4.27 -11.02 6.96
C PRO A 31 -4.80 -10.02 5.90
N ILE A 32 -4.52 -10.26 4.61
CA ILE A 32 -4.89 -9.35 3.49
C ILE A 32 -6.41 -9.12 3.37
N GLU A 33 -7.24 -10.09 3.76
CA GLU A 33 -8.71 -9.99 3.74
C GLU A 33 -9.23 -8.90 4.69
N GLU A 34 -8.44 -8.49 5.69
CA GLU A 34 -8.76 -7.36 6.55
C GLU A 34 -8.80 -6.05 5.74
N LEU A 35 -7.91 -5.90 4.74
CA LEU A 35 -7.89 -4.73 3.86
C LEU A 35 -9.16 -4.65 3.01
N ASP A 36 -9.63 -5.76 2.47
CA ASP A 36 -10.88 -5.81 1.69
C ASP A 36 -12.06 -5.33 2.54
N THR A 37 -12.12 -5.78 3.80
CA THR A 37 -13.15 -5.35 4.75
C THR A 37 -13.03 -3.86 5.06
N MET A 38 -11.81 -3.37 5.31
CA MET A 38 -11.55 -1.95 5.53
C MET A 38 -12.02 -1.08 4.37
N ILE A 39 -11.74 -1.50 3.14
CA ILE A 39 -12.14 -0.79 1.92
C ILE A 39 -13.65 -0.84 1.71
N ALA A 40 -14.28 -2.00 1.90
CA ALA A 40 -15.74 -2.14 1.75
C ALA A 40 -16.52 -1.26 2.73
N GLU A 41 -15.99 -1.06 3.95
CA GLU A 41 -16.60 -0.24 4.99
C GLU A 41 -16.26 1.26 4.90
N LEU A 42 -15.32 1.66 4.03
CA LEU A 42 -14.99 3.07 3.84
C LEU A 42 -16.24 3.80 3.31
N PRO A 43 -16.72 4.88 3.95
CA PRO A 43 -17.99 5.53 3.58
C PRO A 43 -18.05 6.02 2.12
N MET A 44 -16.90 6.33 1.53
CA MET A 44 -16.79 6.82 0.15
C MET A 44 -16.39 5.72 -0.85
N SER A 45 -16.25 4.47 -0.40
CA SER A 45 -15.79 3.33 -1.22
C SER A 45 -16.55 3.19 -2.55
N PRO A 46 -17.90 3.29 -2.61
CA PRO A 46 -18.63 3.18 -3.87
C PRO A 46 -18.37 4.32 -4.87
N PHE A 47 -17.74 5.41 -4.44
CA PHE A 47 -17.52 6.64 -5.20
C PHE A 47 -16.04 6.98 -5.38
N THR A 48 -15.14 6.12 -4.93
CA THR A 48 -13.70 6.40 -4.89
C THR A 48 -12.95 5.33 -5.69
N GLU A 49 -12.03 5.78 -6.54
CA GLU A 49 -11.01 4.89 -7.11
C GLU A 49 -9.92 4.68 -6.06
N ILE A 50 -9.61 3.40 -5.78
CA ILE A 50 -8.65 3.02 -4.74
C ILE A 50 -7.57 2.17 -5.40
N GLU A 51 -6.34 2.70 -5.40
CA GLU A 51 -5.15 1.97 -5.80
C GLU A 51 -4.41 1.47 -4.57
N ILE A 52 -3.95 0.21 -4.62
CA ILE A 52 -3.27 -0.46 -3.51
C ILE A 52 -1.92 -0.95 -3.99
N TYR A 53 -0.88 -0.58 -3.24
CA TYR A 53 0.48 -1.03 -3.50
C TYR A 53 1.02 -1.74 -2.27
N PRO A 54 1.33 -3.06 -2.35
CA PRO A 54 1.95 -3.76 -1.25
C PRO A 54 3.34 -3.19 -1.00
N LEU A 55 3.62 -2.86 0.26
CA LEU A 55 4.91 -2.34 0.68
C LEU A 55 5.79 -3.48 1.20
N THR A 56 7.10 -3.28 1.11
CA THR A 56 8.10 -4.20 1.67
C THR A 56 9.27 -3.39 2.21
N ASP A 57 10.11 -4.05 2.98
CA ASP A 57 11.34 -3.48 3.51
C ASP A 57 12.27 -3.01 2.37
N VAL A 58 12.89 -1.84 2.56
CA VAL A 58 13.69 -1.18 1.52
C VAL A 58 14.93 -2.01 1.19
N GLU A 59 15.58 -2.59 2.20
CA GLU A 59 16.73 -3.46 2.04
C GLU A 59 16.34 -4.72 1.26
N VAL A 60 15.19 -5.32 1.55
CA VAL A 60 14.66 -6.47 0.78
C VAL A 60 14.44 -6.09 -0.69
N ALA A 61 13.79 -4.95 -0.95
CA ALA A 61 13.56 -4.45 -2.30
C ALA A 61 14.88 -4.20 -3.06
N TRP A 62 15.85 -3.58 -2.39
CA TRP A 62 17.16 -3.29 -2.96
C TRP A 62 17.93 -4.56 -3.33
N GLN A 63 17.97 -5.56 -2.43
CA GLN A 63 18.64 -6.84 -2.71
C GLN A 63 17.98 -7.56 -3.89
N ARG A 64 16.65 -7.51 -4.01
CA ARG A 64 15.94 -8.09 -5.14
C ARG A 64 16.33 -7.41 -6.46
N THR A 65 16.33 -6.08 -6.49
CA THR A 65 16.71 -5.29 -7.68
C THR A 65 18.15 -5.58 -8.10
N LYS A 66 19.09 -5.63 -7.15
CA LYS A 66 20.49 -5.96 -7.42
C LYS A 66 20.65 -7.34 -8.08
N ARG A 67 19.98 -8.36 -7.53
CA ARG A 67 20.02 -9.73 -8.09
C ARG A 67 19.49 -9.78 -9.53
N ILE A 68 18.41 -9.06 -9.83
CA ILE A 68 17.84 -8.98 -11.18
C ILE A 68 18.83 -8.31 -12.14
N ALA A 69 19.43 -7.19 -11.74
CA ALA A 69 20.42 -6.49 -12.56
C ALA A 69 21.64 -7.37 -12.86
N GLU A 70 22.15 -8.10 -11.87
CA GLU A 70 23.26 -9.05 -12.04
C GLU A 70 22.89 -10.21 -12.99
N ALA A 71 21.67 -10.73 -12.89
CA ALA A 71 21.18 -11.79 -13.78
C ALA A 71 21.08 -11.32 -15.24
N MET A 72 20.55 -10.12 -15.48
CA MET A 72 20.47 -9.54 -16.83
C MET A 72 21.86 -9.27 -17.42
N ALA A 73 22.79 -8.74 -16.61
CA ALA A 73 24.16 -8.51 -17.04
C ALA A 73 24.87 -9.81 -17.47
N LYS A 74 24.63 -10.92 -16.76
CA LYS A 74 25.17 -12.25 -17.11
C LYS A 74 24.52 -12.83 -18.38
N GLY A 75 23.20 -12.67 -18.54
CA GLY A 75 22.47 -13.15 -19.73
C GLY A 75 22.80 -12.40 -21.03
N SER A 76 23.24 -11.13 -20.94
CA SER A 76 23.64 -10.33 -22.11
C SER A 76 25.02 -10.67 -22.70
N LYS A 77 25.81 -11.52 -22.03
CA LYS A 77 27.17 -11.91 -22.44
C LYS A 77 27.22 -13.33 -23.06
N GLY A 78 26.07 -13.90 -23.42
CA GLY A 78 25.94 -15.21 -24.07
C GLY A 78 25.56 -15.09 -25.54
#